data_AF-A0A9W9PMF7-F1
#
_entry.id   AF-A0A9W9PMF7-F1
#
_cell.length_a   1.000
_cell.length_b   1.000
_cell.length_c   1.000
_cell.angle_alpha   90.00
_cell.angle_beta   90.00
_cell.angle_gamma   90.00
#
_symmetry.space_group_name_H-M   'P 1'
#
loop_
_entity.id
_entity.type
_entity.pdbx_description
1 polymer ?
#
loop_
_entity_poly.entity_id
_entity_poly.type
_entity_poly.pdbx_seq_one_letter_code
_entity_poly.pdbx_strand_id
1 'polypeptide(L)'
;MTFERGPSVVDSVTQDAAVMLEFLALSRQHVLQAAQVDRPQKAETLSSTSELLFTGAQVTLYHAHASKLEEVEIYAGDELAMVCYQKSIESLNQADFMKNHSLFSVQAICLLIYIGHNTGDSDRISVLLASGSRIAQCLAIHRLGPDHKSSISQCTDQILRTRRLIDREISKRVWWFLVRQDWLQIPFNNTYNIHPSQFNTPMPRNCDEEAFKMVVDGEVIQHDQDQYTQGSYTSVLNNGISIYGSF
;
A
#
# COMPACT_ATOMS: atom_id res chain seq x y z
N MET A 1 34.72 -3.29 19.37
CA MET A 1 34.60 -2.13 18.46
C MET A 1 33.12 -1.96 18.15
N THR A 2 32.44 -1.18 18.98
CA THR A 2 31.02 -0.87 18.83
C THR A 2 30.91 0.25 17.79
N PHE A 3 30.38 -0.07 16.61
CA PHE A 3 29.97 0.96 15.66
C PHE A 3 28.71 1.61 16.21
N GLU A 4 28.85 2.80 16.78
CA GLU A 4 27.71 3.68 17.02
C GLU A 4 27.16 4.09 15.66
N ARG A 5 26.03 3.48 15.27
CA ARG A 5 25.24 3.93 14.12
C ARG A 5 24.58 5.24 14.55
N GLY A 6 24.91 6.34 13.86
CA GLY A 6 24.23 7.62 14.10
C GLY A 6 22.71 7.48 13.90
N PRO A 7 21.90 8.37 14.51
CA PRO A 7 20.45 8.30 14.39
C PRO A 7 20.07 8.34 12.91
N SER A 8 19.38 7.30 12.45
CA SER A 8 18.90 7.24 11.07
C SER A 8 17.73 8.21 10.93
N VAL A 9 17.54 8.80 9.73
CA VAL A 9 16.39 9.68 9.46
C VAL A 9 15.05 8.97 9.77
N VAL A 10 15.06 7.63 9.70
CA VAL A 10 13.94 6.73 10.00
C VAL A 10 13.57 6.73 11.50
N ASP A 11 14.50 7.05 12.39
CA ASP A 11 14.27 7.06 13.85
C ASP A 11 13.39 8.24 14.31
N SER A 12 13.18 9.22 13.42
CA SER A 12 12.38 10.43 13.69
C SER A 12 10.93 10.35 13.21
N VAL A 13 10.60 9.37 12.36
CA VAL A 13 9.24 9.18 11.84
C VAL A 13 8.58 8.06 12.62
N THR A 14 7.45 8.34 13.27
CA THR A 14 6.68 7.28 13.92
C THR A 14 6.30 6.22 12.89
N GLN A 15 6.43 4.94 13.28
CA GLN A 15 6.10 3.78 12.45
C GLN A 15 4.77 3.95 11.69
N ASP A 16 3.82 4.58 12.37
CA ASP A 16 2.50 4.85 11.83
C ASP A 16 2.48 5.92 10.75
N ALA A 17 3.17 7.04 10.96
CA ALA A 17 3.23 8.13 9.98
C ALA A 17 3.95 7.72 8.69
N ALA A 18 4.98 6.87 8.76
CA ALA A 18 5.72 6.44 7.57
C ALA A 18 4.91 5.49 6.68
N VAL A 19 4.23 4.51 7.29
CA VAL A 19 3.32 3.59 6.60
C VAL A 19 2.13 4.36 6.02
N MET A 20 1.56 5.27 6.81
CA MET A 20 0.49 6.20 6.41
C MET A 20 0.90 7.02 5.18
N LEU A 21 2.10 7.59 5.15
CA LEU A 21 2.56 8.40 4.02
C LEU A 21 2.81 7.57 2.76
N GLU A 22 3.36 6.35 2.89
CA GLU A 22 3.49 5.43 1.76
C GLU A 22 2.11 5.11 1.16
N PHE A 23 1.13 4.78 1.99
CA PHE A 23 -0.21 4.42 1.51
C PHE A 23 -1.06 5.60 1.04
N LEU A 24 -0.93 6.79 1.64
CA LEU A 24 -1.55 8.02 1.14
C LEU A 24 -0.96 8.43 -0.20
N ALA A 25 0.34 8.26 -0.37
CA ALA A 25 1.00 8.53 -1.64
C ALA A 25 0.59 7.53 -2.73
N LEU A 26 0.46 6.24 -2.38
CA LEU A 26 -0.10 5.20 -3.24
C LEU A 26 -1.53 5.50 -3.69
N SER A 27 -2.40 5.92 -2.76
CA SER A 27 -3.78 6.31 -3.07
C SER A 27 -3.81 7.57 -3.95
N ARG A 28 -2.93 8.55 -3.69
CA ARG A 28 -2.84 9.80 -4.48
C ARG A 28 -2.39 9.56 -5.92
N GLN A 29 -1.36 8.74 -6.14
CA GLN A 29 -0.88 8.44 -7.50
C GLN A 29 -1.99 7.82 -8.36
N HIS A 30 -2.74 6.86 -7.80
CA HIS A 30 -3.80 6.17 -8.51
C HIS A 30 -5.06 7.03 -8.72
N VAL A 31 -5.44 7.90 -7.77
CA VAL A 31 -6.53 8.87 -7.98
C VAL A 31 -6.18 9.85 -9.11
N LEU A 32 -4.93 10.32 -9.17
CA LEU A 32 -4.46 11.20 -10.25
C LEU A 32 -4.40 10.49 -11.61
N GLN A 33 -4.02 9.21 -11.64
CA GLN A 33 -4.06 8.41 -12.87
C GLN A 33 -5.49 8.11 -13.32
N ALA A 34 -6.41 7.82 -12.38
CA ALA A 34 -7.82 7.59 -12.67
C ALA A 34 -8.52 8.83 -13.21
N ALA A 35 -8.14 10.03 -12.76
CA ALA A 35 -8.62 11.29 -13.30
C ALA A 35 -8.25 11.52 -14.78
N GLN A 36 -7.26 10.78 -15.30
CA GLN A 36 -6.79 10.84 -16.69
C GLN A 36 -7.41 9.75 -17.61
N VAL A 37 -8.33 8.92 -17.11
CA VAL A 37 -8.95 7.81 -17.86
C VAL A 37 -10.10 8.30 -18.76
N ASP A 38 -10.19 7.74 -19.96
CA ASP A 38 -11.15 8.12 -21.01
C ASP A 38 -12.63 7.77 -20.66
N ARG A 39 -13.59 8.45 -21.29
CA ARG A 39 -15.02 8.48 -20.90
C ARG A 39 -15.73 7.10 -20.70
N PRO A 40 -15.44 6.01 -21.44
CA PRO A 40 -16.18 4.74 -21.30
C PRO A 40 -15.73 3.84 -20.14
N GLN A 41 -14.48 3.94 -19.65
CA GLN A 41 -13.98 3.17 -18.48
C GLN A 41 -14.25 3.87 -17.14
N LYS A 42 -14.90 5.03 -17.20
CA LYS A 42 -15.00 5.97 -16.08
C LYS A 42 -15.85 5.45 -14.93
N ALA A 43 -16.93 4.70 -15.19
CA ALA A 43 -17.86 4.26 -14.13
C ALA A 43 -17.27 3.17 -13.20
N GLU A 44 -16.59 2.18 -13.77
CA GLU A 44 -15.90 1.11 -13.03
C GLU A 44 -14.68 1.68 -12.28
N THR A 45 -13.92 2.56 -12.96
CA THR A 45 -12.83 3.33 -12.34
C THR A 45 -13.33 4.25 -11.22
N LEU A 46 -14.50 4.89 -11.37
CA LEU A 46 -15.09 5.76 -10.34
C LEU A 46 -15.47 4.98 -9.09
N SER A 47 -16.05 3.78 -9.24
CA SER A 47 -16.33 2.86 -8.12
C SER A 47 -15.04 2.50 -7.37
N SER A 48 -14.02 2.02 -8.11
CA SER A 48 -12.73 1.66 -7.52
C SER A 48 -11.94 2.85 -6.94
N THR A 49 -12.11 4.06 -7.49
CA THR A 49 -11.53 5.27 -6.88
C THR A 49 -12.27 5.70 -5.61
N SER A 50 -13.57 5.47 -5.51
CA SER A 50 -14.33 5.79 -4.30
C SER A 50 -13.87 4.95 -3.11
N GLU A 51 -13.54 3.68 -3.34
CA GLU A 51 -12.91 2.79 -2.35
C GLU A 51 -11.63 3.42 -1.79
N LEU A 52 -10.72 3.87 -2.65
CA LEU A 52 -9.45 4.48 -2.21
C LEU A 52 -9.63 5.88 -1.62
N LEU A 53 -10.61 6.66 -2.07
CA LEU A 53 -10.84 8.02 -1.61
C LEU A 53 -11.34 8.04 -0.16
N PHE A 54 -12.33 7.21 0.18
CA PHE A 54 -12.80 7.12 1.57
C PHE A 54 -11.73 6.53 2.47
N THR A 55 -10.98 5.53 1.99
CA THR A 55 -9.95 4.93 2.84
C THR A 55 -8.74 5.86 3.03
N GLY A 56 -8.36 6.61 2.00
CA GLY A 56 -7.32 7.65 2.13
C GLY A 56 -7.76 8.82 3.02
N ALA A 57 -9.02 9.24 2.93
CA ALA A 57 -9.58 10.26 3.81
C ALA A 57 -9.59 9.79 5.27
N GLN A 58 -9.98 8.53 5.52
CA GLN A 58 -9.94 7.92 6.84
C GLN A 58 -8.56 7.99 7.47
N VAL A 59 -7.54 7.52 6.75
CA VAL A 59 -6.14 7.50 7.20
C VAL A 59 -5.68 8.92 7.55
N THR A 60 -5.98 9.88 6.68
CA THR A 60 -5.62 11.29 6.88
C THR A 60 -6.27 11.86 8.14
N LEU A 61 -7.57 11.61 8.32
CA LEU A 61 -8.33 12.14 9.45
C LEU A 61 -7.92 11.52 10.79
N TYR A 62 -7.59 10.23 10.81
CA TYR A 62 -7.25 9.50 12.03
C TYR A 62 -5.87 9.90 12.61
N HIS A 63 -4.90 10.25 11.75
CA HIS A 63 -3.53 10.55 12.17
C HIS A 63 -3.16 12.04 12.07
N ALA A 64 -4.04 12.89 11.52
CA ALA A 64 -3.78 14.32 11.47
C ALA A 64 -3.82 14.94 12.88
N HIS A 65 -2.85 15.80 13.16
CA HIS A 65 -2.82 16.54 14.42
C HIS A 65 -4.02 17.50 14.49
N ALA A 66 -4.68 17.59 15.65
CA ALA A 66 -5.90 18.39 15.84
C ALA A 66 -5.74 19.84 15.33
N SER A 67 -4.60 20.48 15.58
CA SER A 67 -4.35 21.85 15.08
C SER A 67 -4.31 21.96 13.56
N LYS A 68 -3.87 20.91 12.84
CA LYS A 68 -3.90 20.87 11.38
C LYS A 68 -5.30 20.61 10.84
N LEU A 69 -6.12 19.86 11.57
CA LEU A 69 -7.53 19.68 11.23
C LEU A 69 -8.31 20.98 11.46
N GLU A 70 -8.02 21.71 12.54
CA GLU A 70 -8.62 23.02 12.84
C GLU A 70 -8.26 24.08 11.78
N GLU A 71 -7.03 24.08 11.25
CA GLU A 71 -6.61 24.97 10.14
C GLU A 71 -7.46 24.79 8.86
N VAL A 72 -8.02 23.59 8.65
CA VAL A 72 -8.95 23.28 7.54
C VAL A 72 -10.41 23.15 8.02
N GLU A 73 -10.73 23.69 9.20
CA GLU A 73 -12.08 23.74 9.79
C GLU A 73 -12.71 22.35 10.04
N ILE A 74 -11.88 21.33 10.29
CA ILE A 74 -12.31 19.97 10.64
C ILE A 74 -12.16 19.78 12.16
N TYR A 75 -13.29 19.77 12.86
CA TYR A 75 -13.31 19.70 14.34
C TYR A 75 -13.65 18.30 14.89
N ALA A 76 -14.05 17.37 14.03
CA ALA A 76 -14.49 16.01 14.39
C ALA A 76 -13.67 14.93 13.68
N GLY A 77 -12.34 15.02 13.74
CA GLY A 77 -11.41 14.13 13.02
C GLY A 77 -11.68 12.64 13.26
N ASP A 78 -11.80 12.23 14.53
CA ASP A 78 -12.01 10.82 14.90
C ASP A 78 -13.36 10.28 14.43
N GLU A 79 -14.44 11.07 14.58
CA GLU A 79 -15.78 10.70 14.14
C GLU A 79 -15.82 10.57 12.60
N LEU A 80 -15.20 11.53 11.90
CA LEU A 80 -15.10 11.48 10.44
C LEU A 80 -14.22 10.33 9.95
N ALA A 81 -13.16 9.98 10.68
CA ALA A 81 -12.37 8.78 10.39
C ALA A 81 -13.24 7.53 10.51
N MET A 82 -14.02 7.38 11.59
CA MET A 82 -14.93 6.23 11.73
C MET A 82 -16.01 6.20 10.64
N VAL A 83 -16.55 7.34 10.23
CA VAL A 83 -17.48 7.44 9.09
C VAL A 83 -16.80 7.01 7.79
N CYS A 84 -15.56 7.45 7.54
CA CYS A 84 -14.80 7.07 6.36
C CYS A 84 -14.43 5.57 6.36
N TYR A 85 -14.14 4.97 7.53
CA TYR A 85 -13.96 3.52 7.67
C TYR A 85 -15.21 2.76 7.23
N GLN A 86 -16.36 3.15 7.77
CA GLN A 86 -17.63 2.51 7.45
C GLN A 86 -17.97 2.67 5.96
N LYS A 87 -17.74 3.87 5.39
CA LYS A 87 -17.93 4.13 3.95
C LYS A 87 -16.99 3.32 3.07
N SER A 88 -15.75 3.11 3.48
CA SER A 88 -14.77 2.29 2.76
C SER A 88 -15.21 0.83 2.70
N ILE A 89 -15.72 0.28 3.81
CA ILE A 89 -16.31 -1.06 3.86
C ILE A 89 -17.55 -1.15 2.97
N GLU A 90 -18.44 -0.15 3.01
CA GLU A 90 -19.62 -0.10 2.14
C GLU A 90 -19.23 -0.09 0.66
N SER A 91 -18.25 0.73 0.26
CA SER A 91 -17.76 0.80 -1.11
C SER A 91 -17.16 -0.52 -1.59
N LEU A 92 -16.34 -1.19 -0.77
CA LEU A 92 -15.81 -2.52 -1.09
C LEU A 92 -16.92 -3.54 -1.35
N ASN A 93 -17.95 -3.55 -0.49
CA ASN A 93 -19.08 -4.47 -0.64
C ASN A 93 -19.93 -4.14 -1.88
N GLN A 94 -20.14 -2.85 -2.17
CA GLN A 94 -20.86 -2.41 -3.37
C GLN A 94 -20.13 -2.81 -4.66
N ALA A 95 -18.80 -2.81 -4.64
CA ALA A 95 -17.98 -3.28 -5.74
C ALA A 95 -17.97 -4.81 -5.89
N ASP A 96 -18.56 -5.55 -4.95
CA ASP A 96 -18.52 -7.01 -4.88
C ASP A 96 -17.07 -7.53 -4.99
N PHE A 97 -16.19 -7.00 -4.14
CA PHE A 97 -14.73 -7.21 -4.21
C PHE A 97 -14.30 -8.69 -4.17
N MET A 98 -15.15 -9.56 -3.63
CA MET A 98 -14.93 -11.02 -3.60
C MET A 98 -15.13 -11.68 -4.97
N LYS A 99 -15.87 -11.03 -5.86
CA LYS A 99 -16.10 -11.48 -7.24
C LYS A 99 -15.27 -10.68 -8.23
N ASN A 100 -15.25 -9.36 -8.07
CA ASN A 100 -14.58 -8.42 -8.96
C ASN A 100 -13.21 -8.05 -8.40
N HIS A 101 -12.23 -8.93 -8.64
CA HIS A 101 -10.87 -8.73 -8.16
C HIS A 101 -10.20 -7.52 -8.81
N SER A 102 -9.71 -6.58 -8.00
CA SER A 102 -8.97 -5.42 -8.47
C SER A 102 -7.81 -5.08 -7.52
N LEU A 103 -6.75 -4.46 -8.05
CA LEU A 103 -5.66 -3.96 -7.22
C LEU A 103 -6.16 -2.90 -6.22
N PHE A 104 -7.15 -2.10 -6.63
CA PHE A 104 -7.80 -1.08 -5.80
C PHE A 104 -8.43 -1.68 -4.54
N SER A 105 -9.16 -2.79 -4.68
CA SER A 105 -9.81 -3.43 -3.55
C SER A 105 -8.79 -4.03 -2.58
N VAL A 106 -7.66 -4.56 -3.08
CA VAL A 106 -6.57 -5.01 -2.21
C VAL A 106 -5.91 -3.84 -1.47
N GLN A 107 -5.67 -2.71 -2.16
CA GLN A 107 -5.14 -1.50 -1.55
C GLN A 107 -6.07 -0.95 -0.45
N ALA A 108 -7.38 -0.89 -0.72
CA ALA A 108 -8.38 -0.48 0.26
C ALA A 108 -8.40 -1.42 1.47
N ILE A 109 -8.32 -2.73 1.26
CA ILE A 109 -8.17 -3.72 2.33
C ILE A 109 -6.91 -3.47 3.17
N CYS A 110 -5.75 -3.21 2.55
CA CYS A 110 -4.51 -2.91 3.29
C CYS A 110 -4.67 -1.70 4.21
N LEU A 111 -5.34 -0.66 3.72
CA LEU A 111 -5.62 0.55 4.49
C LEU A 111 -6.61 0.31 5.64
N LEU A 112 -7.65 -0.50 5.41
CA LEU A 112 -8.61 -0.89 6.44
C LEU A 112 -7.95 -1.72 7.55
N ILE A 113 -7.07 -2.66 7.20
CA ILE A 113 -6.29 -3.46 8.16
C ILE A 113 -5.47 -2.54 9.05
N TYR A 114 -4.77 -1.58 8.43
CA TYR A 114 -3.90 -0.65 9.13
C TYR A 114 -4.62 0.13 10.25
N ILE A 115 -5.84 0.61 10.00
CA ILE A 115 -6.59 1.39 10.99
C ILE A 115 -7.46 0.52 11.89
N GLY A 116 -8.02 -0.57 11.38
CA GLY A 116 -8.96 -1.41 12.12
C GLY A 116 -8.35 -2.08 13.36
N HIS A 117 -7.01 -2.22 13.41
CA HIS A 117 -6.30 -2.60 14.62
C HIS A 117 -6.53 -1.63 15.78
N ASN A 118 -6.76 -0.35 15.50
CA ASN A 118 -7.00 0.67 16.53
C ASN A 118 -8.47 0.79 16.92
N THR A 119 -9.40 0.28 16.11
CA THR A 119 -10.84 0.38 16.35
C THR A 119 -11.44 -0.87 17.02
N GLY A 120 -10.61 -1.87 17.35
CA GLY A 120 -11.03 -3.10 18.05
C GLY A 120 -11.77 -4.12 17.18
N ASP A 121 -11.69 -4.03 15.85
CA ASP A 121 -12.42 -4.88 14.90
C ASP A 121 -11.56 -6.07 14.41
N SER A 122 -10.86 -6.72 15.35
CA SER A 122 -9.78 -7.70 15.06
C SER A 122 -10.23 -8.89 14.21
N ASP A 123 -11.44 -9.39 14.44
CA ASP A 123 -12.00 -10.52 13.67
C ASP A 123 -12.22 -10.12 12.20
N ARG A 124 -12.80 -8.94 11.96
CA ARG A 124 -13.00 -8.42 10.61
C ARG A 124 -11.68 -8.18 9.92
N ILE A 125 -10.71 -7.57 10.61
CA ILE A 125 -9.38 -7.32 10.06
C ILE A 125 -8.68 -8.62 9.68
N SER A 126 -8.81 -9.67 10.50
CA SER A 126 -8.25 -10.99 10.19
C SER A 126 -8.89 -11.61 8.94
N VAL A 127 -10.21 -11.50 8.79
CA VAL A 127 -10.91 -11.97 7.58
C VAL A 127 -10.51 -11.15 6.36
N LEU A 128 -10.46 -9.82 6.49
CA LEU A 128 -10.05 -8.93 5.40
C LEU A 128 -8.60 -9.21 4.96
N LEU A 129 -7.68 -9.48 5.88
CA LEU A 129 -6.31 -9.87 5.56
C LEU A 129 -6.26 -11.18 4.75
N ALA A 130 -7.03 -12.19 5.15
CA ALA A 130 -7.13 -13.45 4.40
C ALA A 130 -7.76 -13.24 3.00
N SER A 131 -8.83 -12.45 2.92
CA SER A 131 -9.47 -12.09 1.65
C SER A 131 -8.55 -11.30 0.73
N GLY A 132 -7.88 -10.27 1.24
CA GLY A 132 -6.91 -9.45 0.48
C GLY A 132 -5.75 -10.29 -0.05
N SER A 133 -5.22 -11.20 0.77
CA SER A 133 -4.19 -12.16 0.37
C SER A 133 -4.67 -13.07 -0.76
N ARG A 134 -5.89 -13.60 -0.67
CA ARG A 134 -6.47 -14.44 -1.73
C ARG A 134 -6.69 -13.65 -3.03
N ILE A 135 -7.23 -12.45 -2.95
CA ILE A 135 -7.47 -11.59 -4.13
C ILE A 135 -6.14 -11.23 -4.79
N ALA A 136 -5.11 -10.89 -4.02
CA ALA A 136 -3.77 -10.63 -4.54
C ALA A 136 -3.17 -11.86 -5.24
N GLN A 137 -3.44 -13.07 -4.73
CA GLN A 137 -3.06 -14.31 -5.41
C GLN A 137 -3.82 -14.51 -6.73
N CYS A 138 -5.13 -14.25 -6.76
CA CYS A 138 -5.95 -14.31 -7.98
C CYS A 138 -5.47 -13.32 -9.05
N LEU A 139 -4.96 -12.16 -8.64
CA LEU A 139 -4.35 -11.15 -9.52
C LEU A 139 -2.88 -11.46 -9.87
N ALA A 140 -2.35 -12.60 -9.42
CA ALA A 140 -0.95 -13.02 -9.60
C ALA A 140 0.11 -12.04 -9.04
N ILE A 141 -0.26 -11.16 -8.11
CA ILE A 141 0.63 -10.19 -7.44
C ILE A 141 1.71 -10.90 -6.60
N HIS A 142 1.46 -12.14 -6.16
CA HIS A 142 2.45 -13.00 -5.50
C HIS A 142 3.52 -13.59 -6.45
N ARG A 143 3.36 -13.43 -7.78
CA ARG A 143 4.23 -14.03 -8.79
C ARG A 143 4.81 -13.02 -9.77
N LEU A 144 5.19 -11.84 -9.28
CA LEU A 144 5.71 -10.77 -10.14
C LEU A 144 7.08 -11.07 -10.76
N GLY A 145 7.84 -12.00 -10.20
CA GLY A 145 9.19 -12.35 -10.66
C GLY A 145 10.21 -11.21 -10.56
N PRO A 146 11.47 -11.43 -10.96
CA PRO A 146 12.51 -10.41 -10.94
C PRO A 146 12.19 -9.21 -11.84
N ASP A 147 12.76 -8.05 -11.51
CA ASP A 147 12.66 -6.88 -12.38
C ASP A 147 13.53 -7.08 -13.63
N HIS A 148 12.90 -7.47 -14.73
CA HIS A 148 13.58 -7.60 -16.02
C HIS A 148 13.44 -6.31 -16.83
N LYS A 149 14.57 -5.78 -17.32
CA LYS A 149 14.63 -4.62 -18.23
C LYS A 149 13.93 -4.87 -19.58
N SER A 150 13.76 -6.15 -19.96
CA SER A 150 13.33 -6.59 -21.29
C SER A 150 11.82 -6.73 -21.48
N SER A 151 11.04 -6.97 -20.42
CA SER A 151 9.58 -7.19 -20.52
C SER A 151 8.78 -5.89 -20.67
N ILE A 152 9.37 -4.75 -20.32
CA ILE A 152 8.73 -3.43 -20.33
C ILE A 152 9.19 -2.59 -21.54
N SER A 153 10.35 -2.92 -22.12
CA SER A 153 10.93 -2.27 -23.31
C SER A 153 10.23 -2.61 -24.63
N GLN A 154 9.22 -3.50 -24.62
CA GLN A 154 8.41 -3.82 -25.80
C GLN A 154 7.22 -2.87 -26.00
N CYS A 155 6.93 -1.97 -25.03
CA CYS A 155 5.86 -1.00 -25.16
C CYS A 155 6.39 0.29 -25.82
N THR A 156 5.91 0.60 -27.02
CA THR A 156 6.28 1.83 -27.75
C THR A 156 5.66 3.08 -27.11
N ASP A 157 4.57 2.91 -26.36
CA ASP A 157 3.89 3.99 -25.65
C ASP A 157 4.55 4.23 -24.28
N GLN A 158 5.23 5.36 -24.16
CA GLN A 158 5.93 5.76 -22.95
C GLN A 158 4.98 5.97 -21.75
N ILE A 159 3.74 6.42 -21.98
CA ILE A 159 2.77 6.66 -20.91
C ILE A 159 2.31 5.32 -20.34
N LEU A 160 1.96 4.37 -21.21
CA LEU A 160 1.58 3.01 -20.79
C LEU A 160 2.73 2.28 -20.11
N ARG A 161 3.96 2.49 -20.59
CA ARG A 161 5.18 1.96 -19.96
C ARG A 161 5.33 2.47 -18.53
N THR A 162 5.27 3.79 -18.34
CA THR A 162 5.35 4.42 -17.02
C THR A 162 4.26 3.91 -16.08
N ARG A 163 3.01 3.81 -16.57
CA ARG A 163 1.90 3.28 -15.77
C ARG A 163 2.15 1.85 -15.30
N ARG A 164 2.61 0.95 -16.18
CA ARG A 164 2.93 -0.45 -15.82
C ARG A 164 4.05 -0.56 -14.78
N LEU A 165 5.05 0.32 -14.85
CA LEU A 165 6.14 0.38 -13.88
C LEU A 165 5.62 0.81 -12.50
N ILE A 166 4.75 1.82 -12.47
CA ILE A 166 4.08 2.27 -11.25
C ILE A 166 3.21 1.13 -10.69
N ASP A 167 2.27 0.58 -11.47
CA ASP A 167 1.38 -0.51 -11.06
C ASP A 167 2.16 -1.71 -10.48
N ARG A 168 3.32 -2.01 -11.08
CA ARG A 168 4.20 -3.08 -10.61
C ARG A 168 4.80 -2.77 -9.24
N GLU A 169 5.33 -1.58 -9.01
CA GLU A 169 5.85 -1.20 -7.69
C GLU A 169 4.74 -1.15 -6.63
N ILE A 170 3.57 -0.64 -6.98
CA ILE A 170 2.39 -0.64 -6.11
C ILE A 170 2.01 -2.07 -5.73
N SER A 171 1.98 -2.97 -6.72
CA SER A 171 1.70 -4.39 -6.50
C SER A 171 2.71 -5.04 -5.54
N LYS A 172 4.00 -4.71 -5.64
CA LYS A 172 5.02 -5.17 -4.68
C LYS A 172 4.73 -4.65 -3.27
N ARG A 173 4.43 -3.35 -3.12
CA ARG A 173 4.17 -2.72 -1.82
C ARG A 173 2.96 -3.35 -1.13
N VAL A 174 1.88 -3.53 -1.88
CA VAL A 174 0.66 -4.21 -1.41
C VAL A 174 0.94 -5.66 -1.02
N TRP A 175 1.64 -6.42 -1.86
CA TRP A 175 1.99 -7.81 -1.54
C TRP A 175 2.80 -7.92 -0.26
N TRP A 176 3.88 -7.14 -0.16
CA TRP A 176 4.74 -7.16 1.02
C TRP A 176 4.02 -6.64 2.25
N PHE A 177 3.08 -5.71 2.14
CA PHE A 177 2.23 -5.35 3.27
C PHE A 177 1.43 -6.55 3.80
N LEU A 178 0.76 -7.31 2.92
CA LEU A 178 -0.01 -8.49 3.32
C LEU A 178 0.88 -9.56 3.96
N VAL A 179 2.07 -9.82 3.39
CA VAL A 179 3.07 -10.73 3.98
C VAL A 179 3.44 -10.30 5.40
N ARG A 180 3.76 -9.02 5.60
CA ARG A 180 4.12 -8.50 6.92
C ARG A 180 2.98 -8.65 7.92
N GLN A 181 1.75 -8.28 7.53
CA GLN A 181 0.59 -8.37 8.42
C GLN A 181 0.27 -9.82 8.80
N ASP A 182 0.38 -10.77 7.86
CA ASP A 182 0.16 -12.19 8.14
C ASP A 182 1.22 -12.75 9.10
N TRP A 183 2.50 -12.38 8.93
CA TRP A 183 3.57 -12.89 9.80
C TRP A 183 3.60 -12.21 11.17
N LEU A 184 3.17 -10.96 11.28
CA LEU A 184 3.02 -10.26 12.57
C LEU A 184 1.96 -10.92 13.46
N GLN A 185 1.06 -11.75 12.90
CA GLN A 185 0.09 -12.51 13.67
C GLN A 185 0.67 -13.79 14.29
N ILE A 186 1.85 -14.26 13.88
CA ILE A 186 2.44 -15.53 14.37
C ILE A 186 2.53 -15.58 15.91
N PRO A 187 3.02 -14.54 16.63
CA PRO A 187 3.12 -14.60 18.09
C PRO A 187 1.76 -14.71 18.81
N PHE A 188 0.68 -14.32 18.14
CA PHE A 188 -0.66 -14.27 18.73
C PHE A 188 -1.48 -15.51 18.35
N ASN A 189 -1.36 -15.96 17.09
CA ASN A 189 -2.22 -16.99 16.51
C ASN A 189 -1.49 -18.32 16.27
N ASN A 190 -0.15 -18.35 16.43
CA ASN A 190 0.70 -19.52 16.12
C ASN A 190 0.48 -20.09 14.70
N THR A 191 0.05 -19.26 13.76
CA THR A 191 -0.22 -19.64 12.37
C THR A 191 0.01 -18.44 11.45
N TYR A 192 0.18 -18.72 10.17
CA TYR A 192 0.30 -17.76 9.08
C TYR A 192 -0.20 -18.44 7.78
N ASN A 193 -0.65 -17.64 6.82
CA ASN A 193 -1.22 -18.14 5.57
C ASN A 193 -0.27 -18.04 4.38
N ILE A 194 0.73 -17.14 4.42
CA ILE A 194 1.63 -16.87 3.30
C ILE A 194 3.00 -17.44 3.60
N HIS A 195 3.33 -18.59 3.02
CA HIS A 195 4.65 -19.19 3.17
C HIS A 195 5.67 -18.57 2.20
N PRO A 196 6.93 -18.31 2.60
CA PRO A 196 7.96 -17.73 1.74
C PRO A 196 8.14 -18.45 0.39
N SER A 197 8.04 -19.78 0.37
CA SER A 197 8.17 -20.58 -0.86
C SER A 197 6.99 -20.45 -1.84
N GLN A 198 5.91 -19.79 -1.46
CA GLN A 198 4.69 -19.68 -2.27
C GLN A 198 4.68 -18.46 -3.18
N PHE A 199 5.65 -17.54 -3.07
CA PHE A 199 5.71 -16.32 -3.85
C PHE A 199 7.13 -16.01 -4.35
N ASN A 200 7.24 -15.21 -5.41
CA ASN A 200 8.53 -14.77 -5.96
C ASN A 200 8.58 -13.25 -6.24
N THR A 201 7.63 -12.51 -5.68
CA THR A 201 7.56 -11.06 -5.80
C THR A 201 8.71 -10.40 -5.06
N PRO A 202 9.56 -9.61 -5.75
CA PRO A 202 10.72 -8.97 -5.13
C PRO A 202 10.28 -7.85 -4.19
N MET A 203 11.18 -7.44 -3.31
CA MET A 203 10.95 -6.30 -2.41
C MET A 203 10.63 -5.02 -3.21
N PRO A 204 9.79 -4.12 -2.66
CA PRO A 204 9.54 -2.80 -3.26
C PRO A 204 10.82 -1.96 -3.27
N ARG A 205 10.98 -1.11 -4.29
CA ARG A 205 12.11 -0.18 -4.35
C ARG A 205 11.89 1.03 -3.44
N ASN A 206 12.98 1.51 -2.83
CA ASN A 206 13.02 2.83 -2.20
C ASN A 206 12.99 3.89 -3.32
N CYS A 207 11.84 4.47 -3.64
CA CYS A 207 11.65 5.36 -4.79
C CYS A 207 10.69 6.49 -4.47
N ASP A 208 10.71 7.54 -5.29
CA ASP A 208 9.79 8.68 -5.15
C ASP A 208 8.34 8.30 -5.46
N GLU A 209 7.42 9.08 -4.91
CA GLU A 209 5.97 8.94 -5.11
C GLU A 209 5.41 9.83 -6.22
N GLU A 210 6.19 10.75 -6.77
CA GLU A 210 5.74 11.45 -7.97
C GLU A 210 6.10 10.63 -9.21
N ALA A 211 5.13 10.30 -10.05
CA ALA A 211 5.32 9.47 -11.24
C ALA A 211 6.51 9.94 -12.12
N PHE A 212 6.71 11.25 -12.26
CA PHE A 212 7.78 11.83 -13.06
C PHE A 212 9.18 11.76 -12.43
N LYS A 213 9.26 11.56 -11.10
CA LYS A 213 10.52 11.32 -10.38
C LYS A 213 10.79 9.83 -10.20
N MET A 214 9.73 9.08 -9.95
CA MET A 214 9.75 7.63 -9.77
C MET A 214 10.26 6.93 -11.03
N VAL A 215 9.74 7.32 -12.20
CA VAL A 215 10.08 6.72 -13.48
C VAL A 215 10.83 7.72 -14.34
N VAL A 216 12.12 7.46 -14.55
CA VAL A 216 13.00 8.26 -15.43
C VAL A 216 13.58 7.33 -16.48
N ASP A 217 13.56 7.76 -17.74
CA ASP A 217 14.03 6.99 -18.90
C ASP A 217 13.41 5.58 -19.03
N GLY A 218 12.18 5.43 -18.53
CA GLY A 218 11.43 4.18 -18.56
C GLY A 218 11.91 3.13 -17.55
N GLU A 219 12.57 3.56 -16.48
CA GLU A 219 13.01 2.72 -15.37
C GLU A 219 12.58 3.33 -14.03
N VAL A 220 12.28 2.48 -13.04
CA VAL A 220 12.04 2.95 -11.67
C VAL A 220 13.36 3.32 -11.01
N ILE A 221 13.51 4.56 -10.60
CA ILE A 221 14.72 5.05 -9.92
C ILE A 221 14.72 4.58 -8.47
N GLN A 222 15.70 3.75 -8.13
CA GLN A 222 15.93 3.32 -6.76
C GLN A 222 16.94 4.24 -6.09
N HIS A 223 16.53 4.82 -4.97
CA HIS A 223 17.37 5.61 -4.09
C HIS A 223 18.12 4.73 -3.10
N ASP A 224 19.21 5.26 -2.57
CA ASP A 224 19.98 4.63 -1.50
C ASP A 224 19.12 4.47 -0.23
N GLN A 225 19.45 3.51 0.63
CA GLN A 225 18.74 3.29 1.91
C GLN A 225 18.84 4.49 2.84
N ASP A 226 19.89 5.29 2.73
CA ASP A 226 20.12 6.50 3.53
C ASP A 226 19.28 7.70 3.05
N GLN A 227 18.73 7.62 1.85
CA GLN A 227 17.86 8.66 1.32
C GLN A 227 16.41 8.38 1.74
N TYR A 228 15.86 9.32 2.50
CA TYR A 228 14.46 9.29 2.89
C TYR A 228 13.54 9.40 1.67
N THR A 229 12.64 8.44 1.56
CA THR A 229 11.43 8.44 0.73
C THR A 229 10.28 7.95 1.61
N GLN A 230 9.05 8.02 1.09
CA GLN A 230 7.90 7.49 1.81
C GLN A 230 7.98 5.97 2.04
N GLY A 231 8.71 5.24 1.18
CA GLY A 231 8.95 3.79 1.33
C GLY A 231 10.19 3.42 2.18
N SER A 232 10.96 4.38 2.68
CA SER A 232 12.20 4.07 3.42
C SER A 232 11.94 3.23 4.67
N TYR A 233 10.88 3.53 5.41
CA TYR A 233 10.54 2.83 6.64
C TYR A 233 10.13 1.37 6.38
N THR A 234 9.27 1.14 5.40
CA THR A 234 8.83 -0.23 5.04
C THR A 234 9.94 -1.04 4.41
N SER A 235 10.90 -0.40 3.73
CA SER A 235 12.13 -1.06 3.30
C SER A 235 12.90 -1.69 4.48
N VAL A 236 13.04 -0.97 5.60
CA VAL A 236 13.69 -1.49 6.81
C VAL A 236 12.90 -2.67 7.39
N LEU A 237 11.57 -2.52 7.55
CA LEU A 237 10.72 -3.59 8.09
C LEU A 237 10.79 -4.88 7.26
N ASN A 238 10.73 -4.74 5.94
CA ASN A 238 10.82 -5.84 5.00
C ASN A 238 12.11 -6.64 5.15
N ASN A 239 13.23 -5.92 5.29
CA ASN A 239 14.52 -6.56 5.51
C ASN A 239 14.60 -7.26 6.87
N GLY A 240 14.05 -6.65 7.93
CA GLY A 240 13.97 -7.28 9.25
C GLY A 240 13.17 -8.59 9.22
N ILE A 241 12.00 -8.57 8.59
CA ILE A 241 11.10 -9.72 8.52
C ILE A 241 11.69 -10.87 7.67
N SER A 242 12.45 -10.57 6.61
CA SER A 242 13.16 -11.60 5.83
C SER A 242 14.22 -12.35 6.64
N ILE A 243 14.84 -11.70 7.64
CA ILE A 243 15.87 -12.32 8.48
C ILE A 243 15.22 -13.30 9.48
N TYR A 244 14.03 -12.98 9.99
CA TYR A 244 13.30 -13.82 10.92
C TYR A 244 12.37 -14.86 10.26
N GLY A 245 12.01 -14.68 8.98
CA GLY A 245 11.16 -15.60 8.22
C GLY A 245 11.87 -16.84 7.65
N SER A 246 13.15 -17.03 7.96
CA SER A 246 13.91 -18.25 7.64
C SER A 246 13.68 -19.31 8.73
N PHE A 247 12.45 -19.81 8.83
CA PHE A 247 12.12 -21.00 9.62
C PHE A 247 12.01 -22.24 8.72
#